data_AF-A0A9Q1J4Y7-F1
#
_entry.id   AF-A0A9Q1J4Y7-F1
#
_cell.length_a   1.000
_cell.length_b   1.000
_cell.length_c   1.000
_cell.angle_alpha   90.00
_cell.angle_beta   90.00
_cell.angle_gamma   90.00
#
_symmetry.space_group_name_H-M   'P 1'
#
loop_
_entity.id
_entity.type
_entity.pdbx_description
1 polymer ?
#
loop_
_entity_poly.entity_id
_entity_poly.type
_entity_poly.pdbx_seq_one_letter_code
_entity_poly.pdbx_strand_id
1 'polypeptide(L)'
;MRTPLEELCLQIKILKLGAIASFLRKALDPPSEEAVQLAITHLMDLNALDRNEELTPLGFHLARLPVEPHIGKMILFGALLGCLEPVLTIAASLSFKDPFFIPLGKEKLADMRRKVLSKNSKSDHLTIVNAVWGWEDAKRRGNRFEREFCWDNFLSANTLQMLHNMKGQFTEHLLGAGFVSSKNPKDPISNINSENEKLIKAVIVAGLYPKVAKIRPSFSKKRPMVKVYTKPDGKVNIHPKSVNAEETEFHYTWLIYHLKMKTSSIFLYDCTEVSPFSLLFFGGDISIQKDQDQDTIAVDEWIIFQSPARIAHLVKDLKKELDSLLQERIKNPQPVDWSDTKSKDCAVISAIIDLITTQESNSGRGAAPRGGESYYD
;
A
#
# COMPACT_ATOMS: atom_id res chain seq x y z
N MET A 1 3.11 14.96 -23.19
CA MET A 1 1.86 14.55 -22.49
C MET A 1 2.07 14.63 -20.98
N ARG A 2 1.02 14.90 -20.19
CA ARG A 2 1.07 15.10 -18.71
C ARG A 2 0.50 13.93 -17.89
N THR A 3 0.10 12.84 -18.54
CA THR A 3 -0.48 11.66 -17.89
C THR A 3 0.59 10.59 -17.65
N PRO A 4 0.57 9.90 -16.50
CA PRO A 4 1.36 8.69 -16.28
C PRO A 4 1.12 7.66 -17.40
N LEU A 5 2.14 6.89 -17.77
CA LEU A 5 2.11 6.01 -18.96
C LEU A 5 1.92 4.53 -18.60
N GLU A 6 1.90 4.19 -17.31
CA GLU A 6 1.91 2.82 -16.80
C GLU A 6 0.72 2.00 -17.33
N GLU A 7 -0.49 2.56 -17.33
CA GLU A 7 -1.68 1.90 -17.89
C GLU A 7 -1.53 1.64 -19.39
N LEU A 8 -1.04 2.64 -20.15
CA LEU A 8 -0.82 2.50 -21.59
C LEU A 8 0.25 1.44 -21.89
N CYS A 9 1.32 1.39 -21.12
CA CYS A 9 2.37 0.36 -21.22
C CYS A 9 1.80 -1.05 -21.02
N LEU A 10 0.90 -1.24 -20.03
CA LEU A 10 0.21 -2.51 -19.84
C LEU A 10 -0.71 -2.86 -21.02
N GLN A 11 -1.45 -1.88 -21.56
CA GLN A 11 -2.29 -2.10 -22.74
C GLN A 11 -1.48 -2.54 -23.97
N ILE A 12 -0.32 -1.93 -24.20
CA ILE A 12 0.58 -2.32 -25.30
C ILE A 12 0.99 -3.79 -25.17
N LYS A 13 1.33 -4.23 -23.95
CA LYS A 13 1.79 -5.58 -23.70
C LYS A 13 0.67 -6.61 -23.75
N ILE A 14 -0.52 -6.34 -23.18
CA ILE A 14 -1.64 -7.30 -23.22
C ILE A 14 -2.19 -7.48 -24.65
N LEU A 15 -2.14 -6.42 -25.47
CA LEU A 15 -2.49 -6.45 -26.90
C LEU A 15 -1.36 -7.00 -27.80
N LYS A 16 -0.20 -7.36 -27.23
CA LYS A 16 0.96 -7.90 -27.94
C LYS A 16 1.47 -7.00 -29.08
N LEU A 17 1.52 -5.69 -28.85
CA LEU A 17 1.92 -4.70 -29.86
C LEU A 17 3.46 -4.52 -29.97
N GLY A 18 4.23 -5.38 -29.32
CA GLY A 18 5.70 -5.39 -29.32
C GLY A 18 6.33 -4.64 -28.15
N ALA A 19 7.57 -4.18 -28.35
CA ALA A 19 8.31 -3.43 -27.32
C ALA A 19 7.67 -2.04 -27.07
N ILE A 20 7.53 -1.68 -25.80
CA ILE A 20 6.79 -0.48 -25.35
C ILE A 20 7.37 0.79 -25.98
N ALA A 21 8.67 1.01 -25.82
CA ALA A 21 9.34 2.19 -26.36
C ALA A 21 9.23 2.27 -27.90
N SER A 22 9.36 1.13 -28.58
CA SER A 22 9.26 1.07 -30.05
C SER A 22 7.86 1.38 -30.57
N PHE A 23 6.82 0.99 -29.83
CA PHE A 23 5.44 1.30 -30.17
C PHE A 23 5.12 2.78 -29.92
N LEU A 24 5.47 3.31 -28.74
CA LEU A 24 5.17 4.70 -28.36
C LEU A 24 5.88 5.74 -29.23
N ARG A 25 7.07 5.42 -29.77
CA ARG A 25 7.77 6.26 -30.75
C ARG A 25 6.98 6.49 -32.05
N LYS A 26 5.98 5.64 -32.35
CA LYS A 26 5.13 5.76 -33.56
C LYS A 26 3.88 6.63 -33.32
N ALA A 27 3.65 7.10 -32.10
CA ALA A 27 2.51 7.98 -31.80
C ALA A 27 2.63 9.33 -32.53
N LEU A 28 1.51 10.03 -32.71
CA LEU A 28 1.49 11.37 -33.32
C LEU A 28 2.37 12.36 -32.54
N ASP A 29 2.25 12.33 -31.21
CA ASP A 29 3.07 13.07 -30.27
C ASP A 29 3.73 12.09 -29.29
N PRO A 30 4.92 11.55 -29.61
CA PRO A 30 5.59 10.58 -28.75
C PRO A 30 5.91 11.16 -27.36
N PRO A 31 5.76 10.38 -26.28
CA PRO A 31 6.27 10.77 -24.97
C PRO A 31 7.80 10.81 -24.96
N SER A 32 8.39 11.50 -23.97
CA SER A 32 9.84 11.51 -23.79
C SER A 32 10.35 10.13 -23.37
N GLU A 33 11.59 9.81 -23.72
CA GLU A 33 12.18 8.50 -23.39
C GLU A 33 12.28 8.29 -21.88
N GLU A 34 12.55 9.35 -21.12
CA GLU A 34 12.60 9.31 -19.65
C GLU A 34 11.24 8.95 -19.05
N ALA A 35 10.15 9.49 -19.61
CA ALA A 35 8.80 9.18 -19.14
C ALA A 35 8.43 7.72 -19.42
N VAL A 36 8.82 7.20 -20.59
CA VAL A 36 8.61 5.79 -20.95
C VAL A 36 9.43 4.88 -20.03
N GLN A 37 10.71 5.18 -19.83
CA GLN A 37 11.59 4.40 -18.98
C GLN A 37 11.10 4.39 -17.52
N LEU A 38 10.67 5.55 -17.00
CA LEU A 38 10.11 5.65 -15.66
C LEU A 38 8.86 4.77 -15.49
N ALA A 39 7.96 4.77 -16.48
CA ALA A 39 6.76 3.93 -16.44
C ALA A 39 7.09 2.43 -16.50
N ILE A 40 8.07 2.02 -17.33
CA ILE A 40 8.54 0.63 -17.38
C ILE A 40 9.15 0.22 -16.04
N THR A 41 10.02 1.06 -15.47
CA THR A 41 10.62 0.80 -14.15
C THR A 41 9.57 0.71 -13.05
N HIS A 42 8.59 1.60 -13.02
CA HIS A 42 7.47 1.52 -12.07
C HIS A 42 6.67 0.23 -12.22
N LEU A 43 6.41 -0.24 -13.44
CA LEU A 43 5.71 -1.50 -13.67
C LEU A 43 6.54 -2.72 -13.25
N MET A 44 7.86 -2.68 -13.38
CA MET A 44 8.77 -3.69 -12.84
C MET A 44 8.76 -3.68 -11.30
N ASP A 45 8.82 -2.51 -10.67
CA ASP A 45 8.75 -2.37 -9.21
C ASP A 45 7.41 -2.87 -8.65
N LEU A 46 6.33 -2.75 -9.42
CA LEU A 46 5.02 -3.31 -9.09
C LEU A 46 4.92 -4.83 -9.35
N ASN A 47 5.95 -5.47 -9.90
CA ASN A 47 5.95 -6.85 -10.41
C ASN A 47 4.85 -7.09 -11.48
N ALA A 48 4.48 -6.05 -12.24
CA ALA A 48 3.55 -6.16 -13.36
C ALA A 48 4.29 -6.57 -14.66
N LEU A 49 5.55 -6.16 -14.79
CA LEU A 49 6.47 -6.61 -15.83
C LEU A 49 7.65 -7.34 -15.21
N ASP A 50 8.17 -8.36 -15.92
CA ASP A 50 9.44 -8.98 -15.58
C ASP A 50 10.64 -8.17 -16.12
N ARG A 51 11.86 -8.66 -15.89
CA ARG A 51 13.10 -8.00 -16.35
C ARG A 51 13.26 -7.96 -17.88
N ASN A 52 12.48 -8.75 -18.61
CA ASN A 52 12.43 -8.76 -20.07
C ASN A 52 11.31 -7.85 -20.60
N GLU A 53 10.68 -7.05 -19.73
CA GLU A 53 9.50 -6.24 -20.01
C GLU A 53 8.25 -7.07 -20.40
N GLU A 54 8.19 -8.36 -20.07
CA GLU A 54 7.04 -9.21 -20.37
C GLU A 54 6.03 -9.21 -19.22
N LEU A 55 4.75 -9.39 -19.55
CA LEU A 55 3.69 -9.41 -18.54
C LEU A 55 3.86 -10.59 -17.59
N THR A 56 3.88 -10.28 -16.29
CA THR A 56 3.70 -11.29 -15.25
C THR A 56 2.22 -11.70 -15.15
N PRO A 57 1.88 -12.78 -14.44
CA PRO A 57 0.48 -13.11 -14.15
C PRO A 57 -0.26 -11.97 -13.45
N LEU A 58 0.40 -11.30 -12.51
CA LEU A 58 -0.13 -10.10 -11.86
C LEU A 58 -0.38 -8.99 -12.89
N GLY A 59 0.62 -8.67 -13.72
CA GLY A 59 0.51 -7.63 -14.75
C GLY A 59 -0.64 -7.87 -15.72
N PHE A 60 -0.90 -9.12 -16.09
CA PHE A 60 -2.05 -9.49 -16.91
C PHE A 60 -3.38 -9.10 -16.26
N HIS A 61 -3.54 -9.38 -14.96
CA HIS A 61 -4.75 -8.98 -14.23
C HIS A 61 -4.85 -7.46 -14.08
N LEU A 62 -3.74 -6.77 -13.82
CA LEU A 62 -3.72 -5.31 -13.73
C LEU A 62 -4.11 -4.65 -15.06
N ALA A 63 -3.65 -5.18 -16.19
CA ALA A 63 -4.00 -4.68 -17.52
C ALA A 63 -5.50 -4.81 -17.86
N ARG A 64 -6.24 -5.64 -17.13
CA ARG A 64 -7.70 -5.82 -17.29
C ARG A 64 -8.53 -4.91 -16.38
N LEU A 65 -7.90 -4.24 -15.41
CA LEU A 65 -8.59 -3.31 -14.51
C LEU A 65 -8.47 -1.88 -15.06
N PRO A 66 -9.57 -1.13 -15.23
CA PRO A 66 -9.54 0.23 -15.77
C PRO A 66 -9.21 1.25 -14.67
N VAL A 67 -8.05 1.07 -14.04
CA VAL A 67 -7.50 1.90 -12.96
C VAL A 67 -5.99 1.96 -13.07
N GLU A 68 -5.35 2.92 -12.37
CA GLU A 68 -3.90 2.94 -12.28
C GLU A 68 -3.36 1.62 -11.69
N PRO A 69 -2.24 1.05 -12.20
CA PRO A 69 -1.78 -0.29 -11.81
C PRO A 69 -1.53 -0.45 -10.31
N HIS A 70 -1.10 0.62 -9.64
CA HIS A 70 -0.85 0.63 -8.20
C HIS A 70 -2.16 0.52 -7.38
N ILE A 71 -3.24 1.16 -7.84
CA ILE A 71 -4.60 1.01 -7.30
C ILE A 71 -5.14 -0.39 -7.62
N GLY A 72 -4.97 -0.84 -8.87
CA GLY A 72 -5.38 -2.17 -9.31
C GLY A 72 -4.77 -3.27 -8.44
N LYS A 73 -3.46 -3.18 -8.17
CA LYS A 73 -2.75 -4.13 -7.30
C LYS A 73 -3.29 -4.11 -5.88
N MET A 74 -3.54 -2.92 -5.34
CA MET A 74 -4.12 -2.75 -4.01
C MET A 74 -5.49 -3.45 -3.89
N ILE A 75 -6.44 -3.15 -4.79
CA ILE A 75 -7.79 -3.72 -4.72
C ILE A 75 -7.82 -5.21 -5.03
N LEU A 76 -6.93 -5.69 -5.92
CA LEU A 76 -6.76 -7.10 -6.23
C LEU A 76 -6.34 -7.90 -5.00
N PHE A 77 -5.33 -7.42 -4.27
CA PHE A 77 -4.90 -8.05 -3.02
C PHE A 77 -5.92 -7.88 -1.89
N GLY A 78 -6.69 -6.78 -1.87
CA GLY A 78 -7.83 -6.65 -0.96
C GLY A 78 -8.86 -7.76 -1.13
N ALA A 79 -9.18 -8.12 -2.39
CA ALA A 79 -10.06 -9.25 -2.69
C ALA A 79 -9.42 -10.61 -2.35
N LEU A 80 -8.19 -10.85 -2.80
CA LEU A 80 -7.48 -12.11 -2.58
C LEU A 80 -7.25 -12.43 -1.10
N LEU A 81 -7.01 -11.41 -0.26
CA LEU A 81 -6.73 -11.57 1.16
C LEU A 81 -7.97 -11.38 2.04
N GLY A 82 -9.16 -11.20 1.44
CA GLY A 82 -10.43 -11.14 2.18
C GLY A 82 -10.57 -9.89 3.07
N CYS A 83 -9.97 -8.77 2.69
CA CYS A 83 -10.06 -7.49 3.39
C CYS A 83 -10.56 -6.35 2.47
N LEU A 84 -11.57 -6.67 1.65
CA LEU A 84 -11.98 -5.85 0.51
C LEU A 84 -12.43 -4.43 0.90
N GLU A 85 -13.40 -4.31 1.79
CA GLU A 85 -14.08 -3.04 2.11
C GLU A 85 -13.12 -1.92 2.57
N PRO A 86 -12.23 -2.13 3.57
CA PRO A 86 -11.31 -1.08 4.00
C PRO A 86 -10.29 -0.76 2.90
N VAL A 87 -9.85 -1.75 2.13
CA VAL A 87 -8.91 -1.56 1.02
C VAL A 87 -9.53 -0.73 -0.09
N LEU A 88 -10.79 -0.99 -0.46
CA LEU A 88 -11.52 -0.18 -1.45
C LEU A 88 -11.69 1.27 -0.98
N THR A 89 -11.92 1.47 0.32
CA THR A 89 -12.00 2.81 0.92
C THR A 89 -10.67 3.56 0.78
N ILE A 90 -9.55 2.89 1.04
CA ILE A 90 -8.21 3.46 0.88
C ILE A 90 -7.96 3.77 -0.60
N ALA A 91 -8.15 2.81 -1.50
CA ALA A 91 -7.98 2.96 -2.94
C ALA A 91 -8.78 4.16 -3.50
N ALA A 92 -10.04 4.32 -3.06
CA ALA A 92 -10.88 5.43 -3.48
C ALA A 92 -10.31 6.78 -3.03
N SER A 93 -9.80 6.85 -1.81
CA SER A 93 -9.20 8.08 -1.28
C SER A 93 -7.90 8.47 -2.00
N LEU A 94 -7.08 7.49 -2.38
CA LEU A 94 -5.85 7.70 -3.15
C LEU A 94 -6.15 8.15 -4.59
N SER A 95 -7.20 7.61 -5.18
CA SER A 95 -7.62 7.91 -6.57
C SER A 95 -8.36 9.25 -6.71
N PHE A 96 -8.87 9.82 -5.62
CA PHE A 96 -9.61 11.08 -5.63
C PHE A 96 -9.00 12.11 -4.67
N LYS A 97 -9.32 12.00 -3.38
CA LYS A 97 -8.74 12.76 -2.27
C LYS A 97 -9.28 12.25 -0.94
N ASP A 98 -8.58 12.55 0.15
CA ASP A 98 -9.09 12.31 1.49
C ASP A 98 -10.25 13.26 1.85
N PRO A 99 -11.17 12.85 2.75
CA PRO A 99 -12.37 13.62 3.07
C PRO A 99 -12.15 14.77 4.07
N PHE A 100 -10.95 14.92 4.65
CA PHE A 100 -10.70 15.91 5.70
C PHE A 100 -10.49 17.30 5.13
N PHE A 101 -11.07 18.30 5.79
CA PHE A 101 -10.77 19.71 5.55
C PHE A 101 -10.36 20.40 6.85
N ILE A 102 -9.66 21.52 6.73
CA ILE A 102 -9.21 22.30 7.89
C ILE A 102 -9.76 23.71 7.75
N PRO A 103 -10.79 24.09 8.55
CA PRO A 103 -11.26 25.46 8.61
C PRO A 103 -10.18 26.38 9.20
N LEU A 104 -10.11 27.61 8.68
CA LEU A 104 -9.22 28.63 9.20
C LEU A 104 -9.47 28.86 10.70
N GLY A 105 -8.42 28.80 11.51
CA GLY A 105 -8.50 28.99 12.97
C GLY A 105 -8.94 27.75 13.76
N LYS A 106 -9.19 26.61 13.10
CA LYS A 106 -9.55 25.34 13.75
C LYS A 106 -8.52 24.22 13.52
N GLU A 107 -7.31 24.57 13.09
CA GLU A 107 -6.23 23.64 12.72
C GLU A 107 -5.96 22.62 13.83
N LYS A 108 -5.69 23.09 15.06
CA LYS A 108 -5.43 22.23 16.22
C LYS A 108 -6.59 21.29 16.55
N LEU A 109 -7.83 21.78 16.44
CA LEU A 109 -9.01 20.98 16.72
C LEU A 109 -9.22 19.90 15.65
N ALA A 110 -9.00 20.23 14.38
CA ALA A 110 -9.04 19.28 13.28
C ALA A 110 -7.96 18.19 13.42
N ASP A 111 -6.73 18.56 13.78
CA ASP A 111 -5.65 17.60 14.03
C ASP A 111 -5.97 16.67 15.22
N MET A 112 -6.52 17.19 16.31
CA MET A 112 -6.98 16.37 17.44
C MET A 112 -8.07 15.36 17.02
N ARG A 113 -9.07 15.79 16.23
CA ARG A 113 -10.13 14.90 15.74
C ARG A 113 -9.59 13.83 14.80
N ARG A 114 -8.66 14.20 13.91
CA ARG A 114 -7.98 13.24 13.02
C ARG A 114 -7.16 12.22 13.83
N LYS A 115 -6.46 12.64 14.89
CA LYS A 115 -5.73 11.72 15.79
C LYS A 115 -6.67 10.77 16.54
N VAL A 116 -7.84 11.24 16.99
CA VAL A 116 -8.87 10.36 17.59
C VAL A 116 -9.35 9.29 16.59
N LEU A 117 -9.67 9.69 15.36
CA LEU A 117 -10.08 8.75 14.30
C LEU A 117 -8.99 7.76 13.89
N SER A 118 -7.72 8.09 14.15
CA SER A 118 -6.59 7.18 13.86
C SER A 118 -6.57 5.95 14.76
N LYS A 119 -7.21 5.98 15.93
CA LYS A 119 -7.20 4.89 16.92
C LYS A 119 -5.80 4.33 17.23
N ASN A 120 -4.77 5.18 17.21
CA ASN A 120 -3.37 4.80 17.43
C ASN A 120 -2.78 3.81 16.39
N SER A 121 -3.42 3.67 15.23
CA SER A 121 -2.96 2.81 14.12
C SER A 121 -1.70 3.30 13.42
N LYS A 122 -1.26 4.54 13.68
CA LYS A 122 -0.10 5.18 13.03
C LYS A 122 -0.22 5.16 11.49
N SER A 123 -1.45 5.37 11.01
CA SER A 123 -1.82 5.24 9.60
C SER A 123 -2.83 6.31 9.20
N ASP A 124 -2.44 7.18 8.27
CA ASP A 124 -3.36 8.12 7.64
C ASP A 124 -4.45 7.38 6.85
N HIS A 125 -4.08 6.31 6.15
CA HIS A 125 -5.00 5.50 5.35
C HIS A 125 -6.08 4.82 6.20
N LEU A 126 -5.73 4.20 7.34
CA LEU A 126 -6.72 3.63 8.26
C LEU A 126 -7.55 4.71 8.98
N THR A 127 -6.99 5.90 9.15
CA THR A 127 -7.77 7.05 9.65
C THR A 127 -8.92 7.40 8.70
N ILE A 128 -8.70 7.32 7.39
CA ILE A 128 -9.75 7.50 6.36
C ILE A 128 -10.79 6.37 6.44
N VAL A 129 -10.35 5.11 6.61
CA VAL A 129 -11.25 3.97 6.81
C VAL A 129 -12.18 4.20 8.01
N ASN A 130 -11.62 4.58 9.16
CA ASN A 130 -12.40 4.86 10.36
C ASN A 130 -13.37 6.03 10.17
N ALA A 131 -12.98 7.07 9.42
CA ALA A 131 -13.84 8.20 9.10
C ALA A 131 -15.03 7.78 8.22
N VAL A 132 -14.80 6.96 7.19
CA VAL A 132 -15.85 6.44 6.31
C VAL A 132 -16.80 5.52 7.05
N TRP A 133 -16.30 4.61 7.88
CA TRP A 133 -17.16 3.74 8.70
C TRP A 133 -18.03 4.54 9.68
N GLY A 134 -17.45 5.53 10.37
CA GLY A 134 -18.21 6.39 11.27
C GLY A 134 -19.27 7.21 10.53
N TRP A 135 -18.96 7.70 9.32
CA TRP A 135 -19.93 8.40 8.49
C TRP A 135 -21.04 7.49 7.98
N GLU A 136 -20.72 6.28 7.50
CA GLU A 136 -21.74 5.32 7.04
C GLU A 136 -22.67 4.89 8.19
N ASP A 137 -22.15 4.75 9.41
CA ASP A 137 -22.99 4.52 10.59
C ASP A 137 -23.90 5.71 10.90
N ALA A 138 -23.34 6.92 10.96
CA ALA A 138 -24.10 8.14 11.20
C ALA A 138 -25.18 8.37 10.13
N LYS A 139 -24.87 8.07 8.86
CA LYS A 139 -25.80 8.15 7.73
C LYS A 139 -26.96 7.17 7.87
N ARG A 140 -26.71 5.93 8.31
CA ARG A 140 -27.79 4.96 8.60
C ARG A 140 -28.74 5.42 9.71
N ARG A 141 -28.23 6.19 10.67
CA ARG A 141 -29.04 6.76 11.77
C ARG A 141 -29.86 7.98 11.34
N GLY A 142 -29.53 8.60 10.21
CA GLY A 142 -30.29 9.66 9.57
C GLY A 142 -29.51 10.97 9.36
N ASN A 143 -30.04 11.84 8.51
CA ASN A 143 -29.36 13.05 8.01
C ASN A 143 -28.84 13.99 9.11
N ARG A 144 -29.50 14.06 10.27
CA ARG A 144 -29.04 14.88 11.40
C ARG A 144 -27.71 14.36 11.94
N PHE A 145 -27.63 13.05 12.18
CA PHE A 145 -26.42 12.40 12.70
C PHE A 145 -25.27 12.44 11.68
N GLU A 146 -25.58 12.27 10.40
CA GLU A 146 -24.58 12.43 9.33
C GLU A 146 -23.94 13.82 9.34
N ARG A 147 -24.75 14.87 9.41
CA ARG A 147 -24.28 16.27 9.44
C ARG A 147 -23.45 16.54 10.69
N GLU A 148 -23.91 16.06 11.84
CA GLU A 148 -23.22 16.19 13.13
C GLU A 148 -21.85 15.50 13.09
N PHE A 149 -21.79 14.24 12.61
CA PHE A 149 -20.55 13.50 12.47
C PHE A 149 -19.55 14.19 11.53
N CYS A 150 -20.02 14.68 10.37
CA CYS A 150 -19.17 15.39 9.43
C CYS A 150 -18.63 16.70 10.01
N TRP A 151 -19.48 17.44 10.72
CA TRP A 151 -19.10 18.70 11.36
C TRP A 151 -18.06 18.48 12.46
N ASP A 152 -18.31 17.53 13.36
CA ASP A 152 -17.47 17.28 14.54
C ASP A 152 -16.07 16.75 14.17
N ASN A 153 -15.95 16.12 13.01
CA ASN A 153 -14.71 15.50 12.53
C ASN A 153 -14.08 16.23 11.33
N PHE A 154 -14.63 17.37 10.92
CA PHE A 154 -14.16 18.16 9.76
C PHE A 154 -14.07 17.34 8.47
N LEU A 155 -15.14 16.62 8.17
CA LEU A 155 -15.26 15.77 6.98
C LEU A 155 -16.19 16.39 5.94
N SER A 156 -15.82 16.29 4.66
CA SER A 156 -16.68 16.67 3.55
C SER A 156 -17.63 15.52 3.21
N ALA A 157 -18.94 15.69 3.48
CA ALA A 157 -19.97 14.73 3.09
C ALA A 157 -19.98 14.42 1.58
N ASN A 158 -19.70 15.43 0.75
CA ASN A 158 -19.59 15.26 -0.71
C ASN A 158 -18.40 14.36 -1.09
N THR A 159 -17.23 14.57 -0.47
CA THR A 159 -16.09 13.68 -0.70
C THR A 159 -16.40 12.27 -0.22
N LEU A 160 -16.96 12.10 0.98
CA LEU A 160 -17.34 10.79 1.52
C LEU A 160 -18.32 10.04 0.61
N GLN A 161 -19.32 10.74 0.07
CA GLN A 161 -20.24 10.16 -0.91
C GLN A 161 -19.54 9.75 -2.21
N MET A 162 -18.58 10.55 -2.69
CA MET A 162 -17.79 10.19 -3.87
C MET A 162 -16.94 8.94 -3.61
N LEU A 163 -16.28 8.85 -2.45
CA LEU A 163 -15.52 7.66 -2.06
C LEU A 163 -16.42 6.41 -2.00
N HIS A 164 -17.62 6.55 -1.43
CA HIS A 164 -18.61 5.47 -1.40
C HIS A 164 -18.99 4.97 -2.81
N ASN A 165 -19.20 5.89 -3.76
CA ASN A 165 -19.52 5.55 -5.14
C ASN A 165 -18.34 4.84 -5.84
N MET A 166 -17.10 5.31 -5.62
CA MET A 166 -15.89 4.71 -6.20
C MET A 166 -15.65 3.29 -5.67
N LYS A 167 -15.93 3.01 -4.38
CA LYS A 167 -15.88 1.64 -3.82
C LYS A 167 -16.78 0.69 -4.61
N GLY A 168 -17.98 1.13 -4.97
CA GLY A 168 -18.90 0.36 -5.81
C GLY A 168 -18.30 0.06 -7.19
N GLN A 169 -17.75 1.07 -7.86
CA GLN A 169 -17.12 0.91 -9.18
C GLN A 169 -15.93 -0.06 -9.14
N PHE A 170 -15.06 0.05 -8.13
CA PHE A 170 -13.95 -0.90 -7.97
C PHE A 170 -14.42 -2.33 -7.71
N THR A 171 -15.52 -2.50 -6.97
CA THR A 171 -16.10 -3.84 -6.75
C THR A 171 -16.64 -4.40 -8.06
N GLU A 172 -17.27 -3.57 -8.91
CA GLU A 172 -17.70 -4.00 -10.24
C GLU A 172 -16.54 -4.37 -11.16
N HIS A 173 -15.42 -3.64 -11.11
CA HIS A 173 -14.20 -4.00 -11.85
C HIS A 173 -13.65 -5.36 -11.39
N LEU A 174 -13.57 -5.59 -10.07
CA LEU A 174 -13.13 -6.87 -9.51
C LEU A 174 -14.08 -8.02 -9.84
N LEU A 175 -15.39 -7.75 -9.87
CA LEU A 175 -16.40 -8.72 -10.27
C LEU A 175 -16.23 -9.12 -11.74
N GLY A 176 -16.05 -8.13 -12.62
CA GLY A 176 -15.78 -8.39 -14.05
C GLY A 176 -14.45 -9.13 -14.29
N ALA A 177 -13.47 -8.94 -13.40
CA ALA A 177 -12.20 -9.67 -13.41
C ALA A 177 -12.28 -11.06 -12.73
N GLY A 178 -13.39 -11.40 -12.06
CA GLY A 178 -13.60 -12.69 -11.41
C GLY A 178 -12.94 -12.85 -10.04
N PHE A 179 -12.62 -11.75 -9.34
CA PHE A 179 -11.97 -11.80 -8.01
C PHE A 179 -12.93 -11.69 -6.83
N VAL A 180 -14.18 -11.28 -7.07
CA VAL A 180 -15.26 -11.23 -6.07
C VAL A 180 -16.53 -11.84 -6.65
N SER A 181 -17.43 -12.33 -5.79
CA SER A 181 -18.69 -12.98 -6.17
C SER A 181 -19.90 -12.05 -6.13
N SER A 182 -19.74 -10.83 -5.62
CA SER A 182 -20.82 -9.89 -5.34
C SER A 182 -20.44 -8.47 -5.74
N LYS A 183 -21.45 -7.67 -6.12
CA LYS A 183 -21.29 -6.22 -6.33
C LYS A 183 -21.23 -5.42 -5.03
N ASN A 184 -21.51 -6.05 -3.89
CA ASN A 184 -21.51 -5.40 -2.60
C ASN A 184 -20.08 -5.32 -2.03
N PRO A 185 -19.49 -4.11 -1.84
CA PRO A 185 -18.17 -3.97 -1.22
C PRO A 185 -18.09 -4.57 0.20
N LYS A 186 -19.25 -4.69 0.87
CA LYS A 186 -19.41 -5.21 2.24
C LYS A 186 -19.83 -6.69 2.29
N ASP A 187 -19.71 -7.41 1.18
CA ASP A 187 -20.02 -8.84 1.15
C ASP A 187 -19.17 -9.62 2.18
N PRO A 188 -19.78 -10.40 3.09
CA PRO A 188 -19.03 -11.05 4.18
C PRO A 188 -17.92 -11.99 3.69
N ILE A 189 -18.11 -12.69 2.57
CA ILE A 189 -17.12 -13.64 2.03
C ILE A 189 -15.85 -12.91 1.60
N SER A 190 -16.00 -11.69 1.08
CA SER A 190 -14.86 -10.84 0.65
C SER A 190 -14.22 -10.05 1.80
N ASN A 191 -14.74 -10.17 3.03
CA ASN A 191 -14.40 -9.32 4.17
C ASN A 191 -14.07 -10.07 5.46
N ILE A 192 -13.76 -11.37 5.37
CA ILE A 192 -13.43 -12.21 6.53
C ILE A 192 -12.25 -11.68 7.37
N ASN A 193 -11.35 -10.89 6.77
CA ASN A 193 -10.16 -10.32 7.40
C ASN A 193 -10.19 -8.77 7.47
N SER A 194 -11.33 -8.13 7.24
CA SER A 194 -11.44 -6.66 7.21
C SER A 194 -11.24 -5.95 8.55
N GLU A 195 -11.13 -6.70 9.65
CA GLU A 195 -10.75 -6.18 10.97
C GLU A 195 -9.25 -6.36 11.28
N ASN A 196 -8.50 -7.09 10.44
CA ASN A 196 -7.09 -7.36 10.65
C ASN A 196 -6.23 -6.19 10.16
N GLU A 197 -5.90 -5.27 11.07
CA GLU A 197 -5.11 -4.06 10.77
C GLU A 197 -3.77 -4.36 10.08
N LYS A 198 -3.06 -5.41 10.53
CA LYS A 198 -1.76 -5.79 9.97
C LYS A 198 -1.88 -6.21 8.50
N LEU A 199 -2.94 -6.97 8.19
CA LEU A 199 -3.19 -7.42 6.83
C LEU A 199 -3.56 -6.25 5.91
N ILE A 200 -4.43 -5.34 6.37
CA ILE A 200 -4.79 -4.14 5.61
C ILE A 200 -3.54 -3.30 5.33
N LYS A 201 -2.69 -3.09 6.34
CA LYS A 201 -1.38 -2.41 6.18
C LYS A 201 -0.50 -3.09 5.13
N ALA A 202 -0.48 -4.42 5.08
CA ALA A 202 0.27 -5.14 4.07
C ALA A 202 -0.29 -4.95 2.66
N VAL A 203 -1.62 -4.91 2.50
CA VAL A 203 -2.25 -4.58 1.21
C VAL A 203 -1.96 -3.14 0.78
N ILE A 204 -1.86 -2.19 1.72
CA ILE A 204 -1.39 -0.84 1.42
C ILE A 204 0.04 -0.88 0.86
N VAL A 205 0.94 -1.69 1.45
CA VAL A 205 2.30 -1.91 0.90
C VAL A 205 2.24 -2.47 -0.51
N ALA A 206 1.37 -3.45 -0.78
CA ALA A 206 1.22 -4.05 -2.10
C ALA A 206 0.95 -3.00 -3.19
N GLY A 207 0.12 -1.99 -2.88
CA GLY A 207 -0.21 -0.92 -3.81
C GLY A 207 0.77 0.26 -3.84
N LEU A 208 1.50 0.54 -2.75
CA LEU A 208 2.31 1.75 -2.65
C LEU A 208 3.82 1.52 -2.74
N TYR A 209 4.30 0.26 -2.66
CA TYR A 209 5.69 -0.05 -2.94
C TYR A 209 6.08 0.42 -4.36
N PRO A 210 7.24 1.08 -4.57
CA PRO A 210 8.40 1.21 -3.68
C PRO A 210 8.48 2.51 -2.86
N LYS A 211 7.35 3.22 -2.64
CA LYS A 211 7.29 4.47 -1.86
C LYS A 211 7.44 4.23 -0.34
N VAL A 212 8.64 3.82 0.06
CA VAL A 212 8.99 3.44 1.43
C VAL A 212 9.88 4.51 2.07
N ALA A 213 9.75 4.68 3.38
CA ALA A 213 10.63 5.53 4.17
C ALA A 213 11.09 4.83 5.46
N LYS A 214 12.34 5.05 5.86
CA LYS A 214 12.94 4.53 7.10
C LYS A 214 12.84 5.57 8.22
N ILE A 215 12.27 5.16 9.34
CA ILE A 215 12.26 5.89 10.60
C ILE A 215 13.61 5.66 11.30
N ARG A 216 14.27 6.76 11.69
CA ARG A 216 15.38 6.74 12.64
C ARG A 216 14.96 7.49 13.90
N PRO A 217 14.92 6.84 15.08
CA PRO A 217 14.64 7.53 16.32
C PRO A 217 15.73 8.58 16.60
N SER A 218 15.32 9.75 17.07
CA SER A 218 16.27 10.75 17.60
C SER A 218 16.41 10.57 19.10
N PHE A 219 17.64 10.37 19.58
CA PHE A 219 17.96 10.22 21.01
C PHE A 219 18.01 11.58 21.77
N SER A 220 17.39 12.62 21.23
CA SER A 220 17.34 13.93 21.89
C SER A 220 16.36 13.93 23.05
N LYS A 221 16.88 14.02 24.29
CA LYS A 221 16.05 14.09 25.52
C LYS A 221 15.19 15.36 25.62
N LYS A 222 15.53 16.44 24.90
CA LYS A 222 14.84 17.74 25.01
C LYS A 222 13.67 17.88 24.03
N ARG A 223 13.73 17.21 22.88
CA ARG A 223 12.70 17.19 21.83
C ARG A 223 12.79 15.85 21.10
N PRO A 224 12.09 14.81 21.57
CA PRO A 224 12.01 13.56 20.82
C PRO A 224 11.36 13.88 19.48
N MET A 225 12.07 13.60 18.40
CA MET A 225 11.61 13.79 17.03
C MET A 225 12.00 12.56 16.24
N VAL A 226 11.16 12.13 15.32
CA VAL A 226 11.53 11.08 14.39
C VAL A 226 12.15 11.71 13.15
N LYS A 227 13.29 11.16 12.71
CA LYS A 227 13.86 11.50 11.40
C LYS A 227 13.42 10.44 10.39
N VAL A 228 12.96 10.87 9.24
CA VAL A 228 12.47 9.99 8.18
C VAL A 228 13.37 10.11 6.96
N TYR A 229 13.69 8.98 6.33
CA TYR A 229 14.58 8.92 5.17
C TYR A 229 13.95 8.11 4.04
N THR A 230 13.96 8.63 2.80
CA THR A 230 13.63 7.86 1.60
C THR A 230 14.91 7.54 0.83
N LYS A 231 14.92 6.43 0.07
CA LYS A 231 16.05 6.08 -0.82
C LYS A 231 16.39 7.21 -1.81
N PRO A 232 15.44 7.81 -2.55
CA PRO A 232 15.76 8.83 -3.55
C PRO A 232 16.02 10.23 -2.99
N ASP A 233 15.43 10.61 -1.85
CA ASP A 233 15.46 12.01 -1.38
C ASP A 233 16.31 12.23 -0.13
N GLY A 234 16.86 11.17 0.47
CA GLY A 234 17.54 11.26 1.75
C GLY A 234 16.56 11.67 2.85
N LYS A 235 16.93 12.68 3.66
CA LYS A 235 16.10 13.12 4.79
C LYS A 235 14.85 13.87 4.31
N VAL A 236 13.68 13.42 4.76
CA VAL A 236 12.38 14.05 4.50
C VAL A 236 11.64 14.35 5.81
N ASN A 237 10.56 15.12 5.74
CA ASN A 237 9.67 15.41 6.86
C ASN A 237 8.31 14.72 6.68
N ILE A 238 7.60 14.49 7.77
CA ILE A 238 6.19 14.12 7.73
C ILE A 238 5.37 15.42 7.66
N HIS A 239 4.36 15.47 6.79
CA HIS A 239 3.51 16.65 6.64
C HIS A 239 2.68 16.90 7.92
N PRO A 240 2.46 18.16 8.34
CA PRO A 240 1.68 18.47 9.56
C PRO A 240 0.25 17.91 9.56
N LYS A 241 -0.33 17.69 8.38
CA LYS A 241 -1.62 17.02 8.19
C LYS A 241 -1.57 15.48 8.36
N SER A 242 -0.42 14.86 8.58
CA SER A 242 -0.39 13.43 8.90
C SER A 242 -0.75 13.20 10.37
N VAL A 243 -1.37 12.07 10.71
CA VAL A 243 -1.53 11.63 12.10
C VAL A 243 -0.20 11.23 12.76
N ASN A 244 0.84 11.06 11.95
CA ASN A 244 2.20 10.70 12.35
C ASN A 244 3.14 11.90 12.47
N ALA A 245 2.67 13.13 12.26
CA ALA A 245 3.52 14.33 12.24
C ALA A 245 4.24 14.58 13.59
N GLU A 246 3.54 14.33 14.69
CA GLU A 246 4.05 14.48 16.07
C GLU A 246 4.25 13.12 16.75
N GLU A 247 4.18 12.02 16.00
CA GLU A 247 4.35 10.68 16.55
C GLU A 247 5.83 10.40 16.85
N THR A 248 6.08 9.85 18.04
CA THR A 248 7.44 9.51 18.50
C THR A 248 7.60 8.03 18.79
N GLU A 249 6.49 7.32 19.03
CA GLU A 249 6.49 5.92 19.43
C GLU A 249 5.98 5.07 18.27
N PHE A 250 6.90 4.54 17.48
CA PHE A 250 6.61 3.58 16.42
C PHE A 250 6.97 2.17 16.89
N HIS A 251 6.14 1.19 16.54
CA HIS A 251 6.41 -0.23 16.71
C HIS A 251 7.42 -0.74 15.68
N TYR A 252 7.38 -0.18 14.46
CA TYR A 252 8.26 -0.54 13.36
C TYR A 252 9.06 0.66 12.86
N THR A 253 10.16 0.39 12.16
CA THR A 253 11.05 1.44 11.64
C THR A 253 10.76 1.82 10.19
N TRP A 254 9.58 1.46 9.67
CA TRP A 254 9.24 1.62 8.26
C TRP A 254 7.87 2.28 8.08
N LEU A 255 7.82 3.21 7.12
CA LEU A 255 6.61 3.85 6.62
C LEU A 255 6.43 3.54 5.14
N ILE A 256 5.19 3.39 4.71
CA ILE A 256 4.78 3.46 3.31
C ILE A 256 4.00 4.78 3.10
N TYR A 257 4.19 5.45 1.97
CA TYR A 257 3.53 6.73 1.66
C TYR A 257 2.97 6.75 0.23
N HIS A 258 2.00 7.62 -0.05
CA HIS A 258 1.46 7.78 -1.40
C HIS A 258 1.88 9.11 -2.04
N LEU A 259 1.55 10.24 -1.40
CA LEU A 259 1.81 11.58 -1.93
C LEU A 259 3.04 12.21 -1.26
N LYS A 260 3.97 12.66 -2.09
CA LYS A 260 5.16 13.43 -1.70
C LYS A 260 5.04 14.85 -2.25
N MET A 261 5.28 15.85 -1.42
CA MET A 261 5.21 17.26 -1.79
C MET A 261 6.55 17.93 -1.54
N LYS A 262 6.97 18.82 -2.45
CA LYS A 262 8.18 19.64 -2.29
C LYS A 262 7.78 21.11 -2.22
N THR A 263 8.03 21.73 -1.08
CA THR A 263 7.89 23.19 -0.88
C THR A 263 9.27 23.76 -0.52
N SER A 264 9.47 24.23 0.72
CA SER A 264 10.78 24.54 1.28
C SER A 264 11.58 23.28 1.66
N SER A 265 10.89 22.16 1.85
CA SER A 265 11.46 20.85 2.14
C SER A 265 10.55 19.78 1.55
N ILE A 266 11.01 18.53 1.55
CA ILE A 266 10.22 17.39 1.09
C ILE A 266 9.36 16.87 2.25
N PHE A 267 8.06 16.73 2.00
CA PHE A 267 7.07 16.25 2.95
C PHE A 267 6.33 15.03 2.41
N LEU A 268 6.19 14.00 3.25
CA LEU A 268 5.27 12.89 3.02
C LEU A 268 3.89 13.32 3.52
N TYR A 269 2.93 13.46 2.60
CA TYR A 269 1.59 13.99 2.91
C TYR A 269 0.78 13.02 3.76
N ASP A 270 0.81 11.76 3.38
CA ASP A 270 0.11 10.63 3.99
C ASP A 270 1.08 9.45 4.14
N CYS A 271 1.08 8.81 5.31
CA CYS A 271 1.93 7.66 5.56
C CYS A 271 1.31 6.63 6.50
N THR A 272 1.86 5.43 6.49
CA THR A 272 1.43 4.32 7.34
C THR A 272 2.62 3.52 7.82
N GLU A 273 2.67 3.29 9.13
CA GLU A 273 3.60 2.34 9.73
C GLU A 273 3.34 0.92 9.24
N VAL A 274 4.40 0.24 8.80
CA VAL A 274 4.33 -1.11 8.24
C VAL A 274 5.41 -2.03 8.79
N SER A 275 5.08 -3.31 8.87
CA SER A 275 6.01 -4.38 9.24
C SER A 275 7.06 -4.61 8.14
N PRO A 276 8.31 -4.96 8.49
CA PRO A 276 9.29 -5.39 7.50
C PRO A 276 8.84 -6.64 6.70
N PHE A 277 7.99 -7.51 7.27
CA PHE A 277 7.47 -8.68 6.55
C PHE A 277 6.52 -8.31 5.41
N SER A 278 5.76 -7.21 5.56
CA SER A 278 4.95 -6.68 4.46
C SER A 278 5.82 -6.18 3.31
N LEU A 279 6.94 -5.52 3.62
CA LEU A 279 7.93 -5.09 2.63
C LEU A 279 8.66 -6.28 2.01
N LEU A 280 8.95 -7.32 2.78
CA LEU A 280 9.58 -8.55 2.29
C LEU A 280 8.70 -9.27 1.26
N PHE A 281 7.40 -9.38 1.55
CA PHE A 281 6.48 -10.09 0.69
C PHE A 281 6.09 -9.27 -0.56
N PHE A 282 5.82 -7.98 -0.42
CA PHE A 282 5.34 -7.16 -1.54
C PHE A 282 6.41 -6.33 -2.25
N GLY A 283 7.60 -6.23 -1.67
CA GLY A 283 8.73 -5.51 -2.24
C GLY A 283 9.50 -6.31 -3.28
N GLY A 284 10.65 -5.78 -3.68
CA GLY A 284 11.45 -6.27 -4.78
C GLY A 284 12.35 -7.46 -4.44
N ASP A 285 13.61 -7.37 -4.88
CA ASP A 285 14.58 -8.46 -4.84
C ASP A 285 15.03 -8.74 -3.39
N ILE A 286 15.12 -10.03 -3.06
CA ILE A 286 15.43 -10.52 -1.71
C ILE A 286 16.84 -11.10 -1.69
N SER A 287 17.73 -10.47 -0.91
CA SER A 287 19.08 -10.96 -0.62
C SER A 287 19.24 -11.27 0.88
N ILE A 288 20.10 -12.26 1.18
CA ILE A 288 20.43 -12.67 2.54
C ILE A 288 21.85 -12.18 2.82
N GLN A 289 22.01 -11.46 3.91
CA GLN A 289 23.28 -10.89 4.35
C GLN A 289 23.59 -11.36 5.77
N LYS A 290 24.85 -11.23 6.20
CA LYS A 290 25.27 -11.48 7.57
C LYS A 290 25.80 -10.19 8.17
N ASP A 291 25.26 -9.79 9.32
CA ASP A 291 25.77 -8.67 10.11
C ASP A 291 26.09 -9.17 11.51
N GLN A 292 27.35 -9.06 11.93
CA GLN A 292 27.81 -9.48 13.27
C GLN A 292 27.31 -10.88 13.68
N ASP A 293 27.47 -11.86 12.78
CA ASP A 293 27.02 -13.26 12.94
C ASP A 293 25.50 -13.46 13.08
N GLN A 294 24.69 -12.43 12.82
CA GLN A 294 23.23 -12.53 12.72
C GLN A 294 22.78 -12.54 11.25
N ASP A 295 21.80 -13.40 10.95
CA ASP A 295 21.14 -13.39 9.65
C ASP A 295 20.32 -12.10 9.49
N THR A 296 20.54 -11.41 8.38
CA THR A 296 19.77 -10.24 7.97
C THR A 296 19.20 -10.46 6.58
N ILE A 297 18.00 -9.94 6.37
CA ILE A 297 17.34 -9.95 5.06
C ILE A 297 17.34 -8.52 4.52
N ALA A 298 17.68 -8.37 3.26
CA ALA A 298 17.59 -7.12 2.53
C ALA A 298 16.55 -7.23 1.41
N VAL A 299 15.72 -6.19 1.27
CA VAL A 299 14.80 -5.98 0.14
C VAL A 299 15.28 -4.76 -0.64
N ASP A 300 15.52 -4.92 -1.94
CA ASP A 300 16.14 -3.92 -2.83
C ASP A 300 17.42 -3.30 -2.27
N GLU A 301 18.18 -4.12 -1.54
CA GLU A 301 19.47 -3.83 -0.90
C GLU A 301 19.44 -2.81 0.25
N TRP A 302 18.41 -1.97 0.37
CA TRP A 302 18.37 -0.86 1.34
C TRP A 302 17.37 -1.06 2.49
N ILE A 303 16.37 -1.91 2.30
CA ILE A 303 15.41 -2.28 3.35
C ILE A 303 15.98 -3.50 4.08
N ILE A 304 16.80 -3.22 5.09
CA ILE A 304 17.53 -4.25 5.84
C ILE A 304 16.93 -4.39 7.24
N PHE A 305 16.65 -5.63 7.63
CA PHE A 305 16.19 -5.98 8.98
C PHE A 305 16.66 -7.41 9.36
N GLN A 306 16.75 -7.68 10.66
CA GLN A 306 17.18 -8.96 11.18
C GLN A 306 16.06 -9.99 11.05
N SER A 307 16.36 -11.14 10.45
CA SER A 307 15.41 -12.25 10.33
C SER A 307 16.14 -13.52 9.88
N PRO A 308 15.73 -14.72 10.34
CA PRO A 308 16.36 -15.97 9.93
C PRO A 308 16.34 -16.18 8.40
N ALA A 309 17.43 -16.66 7.82
CA ALA A 309 17.54 -16.90 6.38
C ALA A 309 16.41 -17.79 5.80
N ARG A 310 15.87 -18.72 6.61
CA ARG A 310 14.73 -19.58 6.22
C ARG A 310 13.48 -18.77 5.82
N ILE A 311 13.26 -17.60 6.41
CA ILE A 311 12.13 -16.73 6.10
C ILE A 311 12.25 -16.18 4.67
N ALA A 312 13.45 -15.77 4.25
CA ALA A 312 13.68 -15.31 2.88
C ALA A 312 13.36 -16.41 1.85
N HIS A 313 13.75 -17.65 2.11
CA HIS A 313 13.43 -18.79 1.25
C HIS A 313 11.91 -19.05 1.21
N LEU A 314 11.26 -19.06 2.38
CA LEU A 314 9.80 -19.20 2.47
C LEU A 314 9.07 -18.13 1.65
N VAL A 315 9.48 -16.86 1.74
CA VAL A 315 8.86 -15.78 0.94
C VAL A 315 9.08 -15.99 -0.54
N LYS A 316 10.28 -16.41 -0.97
CA LYS A 316 10.57 -16.69 -2.38
C LYS A 316 9.66 -17.79 -2.93
N ASP A 317 9.41 -18.83 -2.15
CA ASP A 317 8.54 -19.94 -2.57
C ASP A 317 7.06 -19.54 -2.55
N LEU A 318 6.61 -18.79 -1.52
CA LEU A 318 5.24 -18.26 -1.48
C LEU A 318 4.95 -17.27 -2.63
N LYS A 319 5.92 -16.44 -3.03
CA LYS A 319 5.79 -15.57 -4.22
C LYS A 319 5.56 -16.39 -5.49
N LYS A 320 6.29 -17.50 -5.69
CA LYS A 320 6.09 -18.41 -6.84
C LYS A 320 4.72 -19.11 -6.83
N GLU A 321 4.27 -19.55 -5.65
CA GLU A 321 2.94 -20.16 -5.52
C GLU A 321 1.82 -19.15 -5.79
N LEU A 322 1.99 -17.90 -5.34
CA LEU A 322 1.07 -16.81 -5.66
C LEU A 322 1.05 -16.51 -7.18
N ASP A 323 2.21 -16.46 -7.84
CA ASP A 323 2.27 -16.29 -9.29
C ASP A 323 1.56 -17.41 -10.03
N SER A 324 1.73 -18.66 -9.56
CA SER A 324 1.05 -19.84 -10.11
C SER A 324 -0.47 -19.75 -9.95
N LEU A 325 -0.94 -19.34 -8.76
CA LEU A 325 -2.36 -19.10 -8.48
C LEU A 325 -2.92 -18.03 -9.42
N LEU A 326 -2.23 -16.89 -9.56
CA LEU A 326 -2.65 -15.81 -10.47
C LEU A 326 -2.65 -16.29 -11.92
N GLN A 327 -1.70 -17.13 -12.33
CA GLN A 327 -1.63 -17.70 -13.67
C GLN A 327 -2.79 -18.65 -13.96
N GLU A 328 -3.24 -19.43 -12.97
CA GLU A 328 -4.44 -20.27 -13.09
C GLU A 328 -5.70 -19.40 -13.21
N ARG A 329 -5.78 -18.30 -12.46
CA ARG A 329 -6.88 -17.31 -12.54
C ARG A 329 -7.00 -16.59 -13.87
N ILE A 330 -5.94 -16.58 -14.69
CA ILE A 330 -6.04 -16.09 -16.08
C ILE A 330 -6.96 -17.01 -16.90
N LYS A 331 -6.82 -18.34 -16.73
CA LYS A 331 -7.56 -19.34 -17.49
C LYS A 331 -8.96 -19.56 -16.92
N ASN A 332 -9.09 -19.57 -15.60
CA ASN A 332 -10.36 -19.75 -14.90
C ASN A 332 -10.55 -18.68 -13.82
N PRO A 333 -11.10 -17.50 -14.18
CA PRO A 333 -11.36 -16.43 -13.23
C PRO A 333 -12.46 -16.83 -12.25
N GLN A 334 -12.11 -17.00 -10.99
CA GLN A 334 -13.04 -17.34 -9.92
C GLN A 334 -12.56 -16.73 -8.59
N PRO A 335 -13.46 -16.30 -7.70
CA PRO A 335 -13.06 -15.81 -6.38
C PRO A 335 -12.36 -16.89 -5.57
N VAL A 336 -11.65 -16.49 -4.51
CA VAL A 336 -11.11 -17.44 -3.53
C VAL A 336 -12.29 -17.97 -2.70
N ASP A 337 -12.46 -19.29 -2.67
CA ASP A 337 -13.44 -19.93 -1.79
C ASP A 337 -12.82 -20.18 -0.42
N TRP A 338 -13.08 -19.24 0.50
CA TRP A 338 -12.62 -19.32 1.89
C TRP A 338 -13.28 -20.43 2.71
N SER A 339 -14.36 -21.05 2.20
CA SER A 339 -15.00 -22.19 2.86
C SER A 339 -14.26 -23.50 2.59
N ASP A 340 -13.58 -23.62 1.44
CA ASP A 340 -12.73 -24.76 1.11
C ASP A 340 -11.30 -24.57 1.64
N THR A 341 -11.15 -24.78 2.94
CA THR A 341 -9.85 -24.69 3.65
C THR A 341 -8.82 -25.71 3.19
N LYS A 342 -9.22 -26.75 2.44
CA LYS A 342 -8.32 -27.78 1.90
C LYS A 342 -7.87 -27.45 0.48
N SER A 343 -8.46 -26.44 -0.16
CA SER A 343 -8.02 -25.97 -1.48
C SER A 343 -6.58 -25.48 -1.42
N LYS A 344 -5.84 -25.69 -2.52
CA LYS A 344 -4.49 -25.16 -2.69
C LYS A 344 -4.48 -23.63 -2.53
N ASP A 345 -5.47 -22.96 -3.12
CA ASP A 345 -5.61 -21.51 -3.08
C ASP A 345 -5.71 -20.99 -1.64
N CYS A 346 -6.62 -21.57 -0.84
CA CYS A 346 -6.79 -21.17 0.55
C CYS A 346 -5.51 -21.44 1.35
N ALA A 347 -4.84 -22.58 1.16
CA ALA A 347 -3.61 -22.91 1.87
C ALA A 347 -2.48 -21.90 1.59
N VAL A 348 -2.26 -21.53 0.33
CA VAL A 348 -1.24 -20.54 -0.07
C VAL A 348 -1.58 -19.17 0.52
N ILE A 349 -2.83 -18.72 0.38
CA ILE A 349 -3.26 -17.42 0.89
C ILE A 349 -3.18 -17.37 2.42
N SER A 350 -3.61 -18.42 3.12
CA SER A 350 -3.49 -18.51 4.57
C SER A 350 -2.04 -18.46 5.04
N ALA A 351 -1.11 -19.13 4.34
CA ALA A 351 0.32 -19.07 4.65
C ALA A 351 0.90 -17.66 4.46
N ILE A 352 0.46 -16.93 3.43
CA ILE A 352 0.85 -15.52 3.21
C ILE A 352 0.31 -14.63 4.34
N ILE A 353 -0.95 -14.81 4.73
CA ILE A 353 -1.55 -14.07 5.85
C ILE A 353 -0.79 -14.34 7.15
N ASP A 354 -0.48 -15.60 7.45
CA ASP A 354 0.24 -15.98 8.66
C ASP A 354 1.63 -15.32 8.69
N LEU A 355 2.41 -15.42 7.60
CA LEU A 355 3.72 -14.77 7.47
C LEU A 355 3.65 -13.26 7.74
N ILE A 356 2.67 -12.57 7.14
CA ILE A 356 2.54 -11.12 7.22
C ILE A 356 2.07 -10.66 8.61
N THR A 357 1.21 -11.45 9.25
CA THR A 357 0.56 -11.07 10.52
C THR A 357 1.29 -11.59 11.75
N THR A 358 2.25 -12.49 11.56
CA THR A 358 3.15 -13.03 12.59
C THR A 358 3.73 -11.89 13.43
N GLN A 359 3.65 -12.03 14.75
CA GLN A 359 4.31 -11.10 15.66
C GLN A 359 5.79 -11.48 15.74
N GLU A 360 6.69 -10.51 15.58
CA GLU A 360 8.00 -10.65 16.19
C GLU A 360 7.76 -10.69 17.70
N SER A 361 8.05 -11.82 18.36
CA SER A 361 8.27 -11.79 19.80
C SER A 361 9.33 -10.73 20.06
N ASN A 362 9.01 -9.75 20.91
CA ASN A 362 9.94 -8.72 21.40
C ASN A 362 11.12 -9.39 22.13
N SER A 363 12.07 -9.95 21.40
CA SER A 363 13.36 -10.40 21.87
C SER A 363 14.41 -9.43 21.36
N GLY A 364 14.42 -8.23 21.95
CA GLY A 364 15.45 -7.24 21.66
C GLY A 364 15.01 -5.80 21.87
N ARG A 365 14.84 -5.39 23.13
CA ARG A 365 15.05 -3.97 23.45
C ARG A 365 16.46 -3.59 22.97
N GLY A 366 16.52 -2.77 21.93
CA GLY A 366 17.65 -1.95 21.49
C GLY A 366 19.06 -2.47 21.78
N ALA A 367 19.66 -3.14 20.80
CA ALA A 367 21.08 -2.94 20.55
C ALA A 367 21.19 -1.77 19.55
N ALA A 368 21.49 -0.58 20.07
CA ALA A 368 21.94 0.51 19.23
C ALA A 368 23.19 0.07 18.45
N PRO A 369 23.37 0.44 17.17
CA PRO A 369 24.69 0.37 16.56
C PRO A 369 25.56 1.37 17.34
N ARG A 370 26.45 0.86 18.20
CA ARG A 370 27.54 1.66 18.73
C ARG A 370 28.47 1.96 17.57
N GLY A 371 28.58 3.26 17.26
CA GLY A 371 29.75 3.91 16.64
C GLY A 371 30.43 3.18 15.48
N GLY A 372 30.06 3.56 14.27
CA GLY A 372 30.95 3.52 13.10
C GLY A 372 30.97 4.90 12.48
N GLU A 373 31.93 5.72 12.87
CA GLU A 373 32.34 6.90 12.09
C GLU A 373 32.94 6.43 10.76
N SER A 374 32.80 7.27 9.73
CA SER A 374 33.52 7.24 8.45
C SER A 374 33.07 6.15 7.47
N TYR A 375 32.79 6.37 6.20
CA TYR A 375 33.17 7.39 5.22
C TYR A 375 31.98 7.62 4.28
N TYR A 376 31.78 8.85 3.80
CA TYR A 376 31.53 9.21 2.39
C TYR A 376 31.38 10.74 2.35
N ASP A 377 32.41 11.38 1.81
CA ASP A 377 32.30 12.66 1.11
C ASP A 377 31.33 12.53 -0.08
#